data_AF-A0A7C3D6R6-F1
#
_entry.id   AF-A0A7C3D6R6-F1
#
_cell.length_a   1.000
_cell.length_b   1.000
_cell.length_c   1.000
_cell.angle_alpha   90.00
_cell.angle_beta   90.00
_cell.angle_gamma   90.00
#
_symmetry.space_group_name_H-M   'P 1'
#
loop_
_entity.id
_entity.type
_entity.pdbx_description
1 polymer ?
#
loop_
_entity_poly.entity_id
_entity_poly.type
_entity_poly.pdbx_seq_one_letter_code
_entity_poly.pdbx_strand_id
1 'polypeptide(L)'
;MSNVNTVKKQVETAQAELDTALAEGGDTTASRQKLKEKQAELSLVETKENQEAEAAQAEVQAKIQHEAGQMVQAAVDDLNARIEAFTSIDAPTAQLPAHLGANILKARDGLAVSRAEQAKHQARIEKLRQRQADLTGERAAIIARRADGEGDDAADAQRLSLLDADLEGLHQLIEREASSAPQNDAARSERMVAEAQAAFNAALRTEEIACLRTLVYRIEESLVKVATNLAAIPGIRAQDRYQPSPVIRKASLDSLL
;
A
#
# COMPACT_ATOMS: atom_id res chain seq x y z
N MET A 1 11.82 -21.42 8.98
CA MET A 1 10.90 -22.44 8.44
C MET A 1 9.65 -22.39 9.30
N SER A 2 8.44 -22.23 8.72
CA SER A 2 7.21 -22.11 9.53
C SER A 2 6.86 -23.44 10.20
N ASN A 3 6.15 -23.39 11.34
CA ASN A 3 5.73 -24.58 12.08
C ASN A 3 4.83 -25.49 11.22
N VAL A 4 3.99 -24.91 10.36
CA VAL A 4 3.20 -25.66 9.36
C VAL A 4 4.09 -26.51 8.43
N ASN A 5 5.21 -25.98 7.94
CA ASN A 5 6.10 -26.76 7.05
C ASN A 5 6.77 -27.94 7.76
N THR A 6 7.06 -27.78 9.05
CA THR A 6 7.60 -28.87 9.87
C THR A 6 6.55 -29.96 10.10
N VAL A 7 5.31 -29.58 10.42
CA VAL A 7 4.21 -30.54 10.65
C VAL A 7 3.77 -31.22 9.34
N LYS A 8 3.76 -30.52 8.20
CA LYS A 8 3.51 -31.12 6.87
C LYS A 8 4.49 -32.23 6.54
N LYS A 9 5.79 -32.01 6.77
CA LYS A 9 6.80 -33.07 6.61
C LYS A 9 6.57 -34.26 7.54
N GLN A 10 6.07 -34.02 8.76
CA GLN A 10 5.74 -35.11 9.69
C GLN A 10 4.50 -35.90 9.24
N VAL A 11 3.50 -35.26 8.63
CA VAL A 11 2.35 -35.93 7.99
C VAL A 11 2.82 -36.76 6.80
N GLU A 12 3.67 -36.21 5.92
CA GLU A 12 4.26 -36.94 4.80
C GLU A 12 5.05 -38.17 5.27
N THR A 13 5.82 -38.02 6.34
CA THR A 13 6.57 -39.14 6.95
C THR A 13 5.64 -40.20 7.53
N ALA A 14 4.59 -39.79 8.26
CA ALA A 14 3.60 -40.72 8.82
C ALA A 14 2.77 -41.43 7.73
N GLN A 15 2.52 -40.77 6.60
CA GLN A 15 1.88 -41.36 5.43
C GLN A 15 2.78 -42.43 4.79
N ALA A 16 4.07 -42.12 4.59
CA ALA A 16 5.04 -43.06 4.03
C ALA A 16 5.22 -44.32 4.92
N GLU A 17 5.20 -44.14 6.25
CA GLU A 17 5.23 -45.25 7.21
C GLU A 17 3.97 -46.13 7.13
N LEU A 18 2.79 -45.55 6.92
CA LEU A 18 1.54 -46.29 6.70
C LEU A 18 1.58 -47.06 5.37
N ASP A 19 2.07 -46.44 4.30
CA ASP A 19 2.15 -47.04 2.98
C ASP A 19 3.11 -48.25 2.98
N THR A 20 4.21 -48.17 3.74
CA THR A 20 5.16 -49.26 3.94
C THR A 20 4.53 -50.42 4.73
N ALA A 21 3.85 -50.13 5.84
CA ALA A 21 3.17 -51.15 6.65
C ALA A 21 2.05 -51.87 5.87
N LEU A 22 1.35 -51.15 4.98
CA LEU A 22 0.34 -51.72 4.06
C LEU A 22 0.98 -52.64 3.02
N ALA A 23 2.13 -52.26 2.44
CA ALA A 23 2.84 -53.04 1.44
C ALA A 23 3.42 -54.36 2.01
N GLU A 24 3.85 -54.34 3.27
CA GLU A 24 4.41 -55.50 3.97
C GLU A 24 3.33 -56.43 4.57
N GLY A 25 2.05 -56.03 4.53
CA GLY A 25 0.93 -56.81 5.05
C GLY A 25 0.87 -56.92 6.59
N GLY A 26 1.53 -55.99 7.30
CA GLY A 26 1.59 -55.96 8.76
C GLY A 26 0.38 -55.31 9.44
N ASP A 27 0.40 -55.24 10.77
CA ASP A 27 -0.60 -54.49 11.54
C ASP A 27 -0.43 -52.97 11.33
N THR A 28 -1.47 -52.32 10.79
CA THR A 28 -1.45 -50.89 10.44
C THR A 28 -2.03 -49.98 11.52
N THR A 29 -2.45 -50.54 12.67
CA THR A 29 -3.17 -49.80 13.72
C THR A 29 -2.35 -48.62 14.26
N ALA A 30 -1.06 -48.84 14.56
CA ALA A 30 -0.17 -47.80 15.07
C ALA A 30 0.12 -46.70 14.02
N SER A 31 0.40 -47.07 12.76
CA SER A 31 0.67 -46.11 11.69
C SER A 31 -0.55 -45.26 11.34
N ARG A 32 -1.76 -45.85 11.36
CA ARG A 32 -3.02 -45.10 11.18
C ARG A 32 -3.29 -44.12 12.31
N GLN A 33 -3.02 -44.52 13.55
CA GLN A 33 -3.17 -43.64 14.71
C GLN A 33 -2.18 -42.47 14.66
N LYS A 34 -0.91 -42.74 14.32
CA LYS A 34 0.14 -41.72 14.15
C LYS A 34 -0.19 -40.72 13.04
N LEU A 35 -0.68 -41.20 11.89
CA LEU A 35 -1.14 -40.33 10.80
C LEU A 35 -2.31 -39.44 11.24
N LYS A 36 -3.29 -40.02 11.93
CA LYS A 36 -4.45 -39.28 12.45
C LYS A 36 -4.04 -38.18 13.44
N GLU A 37 -3.11 -38.49 14.35
CA GLU A 37 -2.57 -37.51 15.30
C GLU A 37 -1.83 -36.38 14.58
N LYS A 38 -1.00 -36.69 13.57
CA LYS A 38 -0.28 -35.68 12.80
C LYS A 38 -1.17 -34.82 11.91
N GLN A 39 -2.25 -35.40 11.36
CA GLN A 39 -3.28 -34.64 10.65
C GLN A 39 -4.06 -33.71 11.57
N ALA A 40 -4.36 -34.13 12.80
CA ALA A 40 -4.99 -33.28 13.81
C ALA A 40 -4.07 -32.17 14.30
N GLU A 41 -2.77 -32.46 14.45
CA GLU A 41 -1.76 -31.44 14.77
C GLU A 41 -1.63 -30.41 13.64
N LEU A 42 -1.62 -30.85 12.37
CA LEU A 42 -1.57 -29.95 11.21
C LEU A 42 -2.77 -29.00 11.19
N SER A 43 -3.99 -29.49 11.38
CA SER A 43 -5.18 -28.64 11.36
C SER A 43 -5.20 -27.63 12.52
N LEU A 44 -4.71 -28.03 13.70
CA LEU A 44 -4.55 -27.12 14.85
C LEU A 44 -3.51 -26.03 14.58
N VAL A 45 -2.38 -26.37 13.98
CA VAL A 45 -1.34 -25.40 13.66
C VAL A 45 -1.80 -24.46 12.54
N GLU A 46 -2.47 -24.97 11.49
CA GLU A 46 -3.01 -24.14 10.40
C GLU A 46 -4.11 -23.19 10.90
N THR A 47 -5.01 -23.66 11.76
CA THR A 47 -6.05 -22.78 12.35
C THR A 47 -5.43 -21.70 13.24
N LYS A 48 -4.40 -22.03 14.02
CA LYS A 48 -3.69 -21.06 14.86
C LYS A 48 -2.92 -20.04 14.03
N GLU A 49 -2.16 -20.46 13.01
CA GLU A 49 -1.44 -19.53 12.12
C GLU A 49 -2.43 -18.61 11.37
N ASN A 50 -3.59 -19.13 10.95
CA ASN A 50 -4.64 -18.31 10.33
C ASN A 50 -5.23 -17.28 11.31
N GLN A 51 -5.53 -17.69 12.55
CA GLN A 51 -6.03 -16.77 13.58
C GLN A 51 -5.02 -15.69 13.94
N GLU A 52 -3.74 -16.05 14.05
CA GLU A 52 -2.66 -15.08 14.29
C GLU A 52 -2.50 -14.11 13.11
N ALA A 53 -2.60 -14.60 11.88
CA ALA A 53 -2.57 -13.77 10.67
C ALA A 53 -3.77 -12.81 10.60
N GLU A 54 -4.97 -13.29 10.89
CA GLU A 54 -6.19 -12.46 10.95
C GLU A 54 -6.09 -11.40 12.04
N ALA A 55 -5.61 -11.76 13.25
CA ALA A 55 -5.41 -10.81 14.34
C ALA A 55 -4.36 -9.75 13.98
N ALA A 56 -3.24 -10.14 13.38
CA ALA A 56 -2.22 -9.21 12.92
C ALA A 56 -2.76 -8.26 11.82
N GLN A 57 -3.54 -8.79 10.87
CA GLN A 57 -4.16 -7.99 9.83
C GLN A 57 -5.18 -6.99 10.41
N ALA A 58 -5.99 -7.42 11.39
CA ALA A 58 -6.92 -6.55 12.08
C ALA A 58 -6.21 -5.41 12.83
N GLU A 59 -5.08 -5.70 13.48
CA GLU A 59 -4.28 -4.68 14.17
C GLU A 59 -3.71 -3.64 13.18
N VAL A 60 -3.17 -4.09 12.04
CA VAL A 60 -2.68 -3.18 10.98
C VAL A 60 -3.82 -2.32 10.45
N GLN A 61 -4.99 -2.91 10.19
CA GLN A 61 -6.15 -2.19 9.70
C GLN A 61 -6.66 -1.16 10.72
N ALA A 62 -6.66 -1.49 12.01
CA ALA A 62 -7.01 -0.56 13.09
C ALA A 62 -6.03 0.62 13.16
N LYS A 63 -4.72 0.38 13.01
CA LYS A 63 -3.71 1.45 12.94
C LYS A 63 -3.94 2.38 11.75
N ILE A 64 -4.13 1.83 10.55
CA ILE A 64 -4.44 2.62 9.35
C ILE A 64 -5.71 3.44 9.54
N GLN A 65 -6.77 2.87 10.12
CA GLN A 65 -8.01 3.60 10.39
C GLN A 65 -7.81 4.74 11.40
N HIS A 66 -7.02 4.50 12.45
CA HIS A 66 -6.72 5.52 13.44
C HIS A 66 -5.94 6.69 12.85
N GLU A 67 -4.85 6.41 12.13
CA GLU A 67 -4.04 7.43 11.45
C GLU A 67 -4.84 8.16 10.36
N ALA A 68 -5.67 7.45 9.61
CA ALA A 68 -6.57 8.04 8.62
C ALA A 68 -7.56 9.01 9.26
N GLY A 69 -8.12 8.64 10.41
CA GLY A 69 -9.01 9.49 11.19
C GLY A 69 -8.31 10.78 11.62
N GLN A 70 -7.08 10.69 12.13
CA GLN A 70 -6.28 11.87 12.50
C GLN A 70 -5.97 12.77 11.30
N MET A 71 -5.59 12.19 10.16
CA MET A 71 -5.32 12.94 8.93
C MET A 71 -6.55 13.69 8.43
N VAL A 72 -7.71 13.03 8.42
CA VAL A 72 -8.97 13.63 7.99
C VAL A 72 -9.40 14.71 8.97
N GLN A 73 -9.30 14.46 10.28
CA GLN A 73 -9.65 15.43 11.32
C GLN A 73 -8.80 16.70 11.19
N ALA A 74 -7.48 16.56 11.03
CA ALA A 74 -6.61 17.73 10.86
C ALA A 74 -6.97 18.57 9.62
N ALA A 75 -7.38 17.93 8.52
CA ALA A 75 -7.83 18.62 7.32
C ALA A 75 -9.20 19.30 7.50
N VAL A 76 -10.10 18.66 8.25
CA VAL A 76 -11.40 19.25 8.65
C VAL A 76 -11.19 20.45 9.57
N ASP A 77 -10.30 20.36 10.54
CA ASP A 77 -9.98 21.44 11.48
C ASP A 77 -9.41 22.66 10.75
N ASP A 78 -8.47 22.43 9.82
CA ASP A 78 -7.92 23.49 8.96
C ASP A 78 -9.00 24.14 8.08
N LEU A 79 -9.89 23.33 7.50
CA LEU A 79 -11.00 23.84 6.70
C LEU A 79 -11.99 24.67 7.55
N ASN A 80 -12.36 24.17 8.73
CA ASN A 80 -13.24 24.89 9.65
C ASN A 80 -12.62 26.22 10.08
N ALA A 81 -11.33 26.24 10.44
CA ALA A 81 -10.63 27.47 10.81
C ALA A 81 -10.63 28.50 9.66
N ARG A 82 -10.46 28.05 8.41
CA ARG A 82 -10.56 28.92 7.23
C ARG A 82 -11.98 29.46 7.04
N ILE A 83 -13.02 28.66 7.25
CA ILE A 83 -14.42 29.08 7.12
C ILE A 83 -14.80 30.08 8.23
N GLU A 84 -14.42 29.80 9.47
CA GLU A 84 -14.65 30.67 10.63
C GLU A 84 -13.96 32.04 10.47
N ALA A 85 -12.82 32.10 9.79
CA ALA A 85 -12.15 33.37 9.53
C ALA A 85 -12.97 34.34 8.64
N PHE A 86 -13.98 33.85 7.90
CA PHE A 86 -14.81 34.72 7.06
C PHE A 86 -15.90 35.49 7.82
N THR A 87 -16.31 35.05 9.00
CA THR A 87 -17.46 35.65 9.68
C THR A 87 -17.51 35.38 11.18
N SER A 88 -18.18 36.26 11.92
CA SER A 88 -18.49 36.09 13.33
C SER A 88 -19.80 35.33 13.59
N ILE A 89 -20.49 34.89 12.54
CA ILE A 89 -21.70 34.05 12.63
C ILE A 89 -21.27 32.59 12.71
N ASP A 90 -21.99 31.77 13.48
CA ASP A 90 -21.74 30.32 13.59
C ASP A 90 -21.53 29.68 12.22
N ALA A 91 -20.31 29.20 11.99
CA ALA A 91 -19.91 28.52 10.77
C ALA A 91 -20.53 27.11 10.71
N PRO A 92 -20.82 26.58 9.51
CA PRO A 92 -21.08 25.16 9.34
C PRO A 92 -19.80 24.35 9.59
N THR A 93 -19.94 23.19 10.22
CA THR A 93 -18.82 22.25 10.43
C THR A 93 -18.65 21.38 9.19
N ALA A 94 -17.46 21.39 8.60
CA ALA A 94 -17.11 20.52 7.50
C ALA A 94 -17.09 19.04 7.92
N GLN A 95 -17.49 18.16 7.01
CA GLN A 95 -17.46 16.71 7.23
C GLN A 95 -16.78 15.99 6.07
N LEU A 96 -15.74 15.22 6.37
CA LEU A 96 -15.03 14.40 5.38
C LEU A 96 -15.05 12.93 5.75
N PRO A 97 -15.27 12.02 4.78
CA PRO A 97 -15.25 10.59 5.05
C PRO A 97 -13.86 10.08 5.44
N ALA A 98 -13.77 9.34 6.55
CA ALA A 98 -12.51 8.77 7.06
C ALA A 98 -11.81 7.81 6.06
N HIS A 99 -12.58 7.14 5.19
CA HIS A 99 -12.04 6.20 4.21
C HIS A 99 -11.11 6.86 3.17
N LEU A 100 -11.24 8.17 2.94
CA LEU A 100 -10.36 8.89 2.00
C LEU A 100 -8.93 8.97 2.55
N GLY A 101 -8.76 9.25 3.85
CA GLY A 101 -7.46 9.18 4.51
C GLY A 101 -6.89 7.76 4.49
N ALA A 102 -7.73 6.75 4.73
CA ALA A 102 -7.31 5.35 4.72
C ALA A 102 -6.81 4.90 3.34
N ASN A 103 -7.44 5.37 2.26
CA ASN A 103 -6.99 5.08 0.90
C ASN A 103 -5.60 5.66 0.60
N ILE A 104 -5.30 6.86 1.08
CA ILE A 104 -3.97 7.46 0.94
C ILE A 104 -2.91 6.63 1.68
N LEU A 105 -3.18 6.27 2.93
CA LEU A 105 -2.25 5.48 3.74
C LEU A 105 -2.01 4.11 3.12
N LYS A 106 -3.06 3.39 2.73
CA LYS A 106 -2.94 2.11 2.02
C LYS A 106 -2.14 2.22 0.72
N ALA A 107 -2.36 3.28 -0.07
CA ALA A 107 -1.60 3.48 -1.30
C ALA A 107 -0.11 3.76 -1.01
N ARG A 108 0.20 4.53 0.04
CA ARG A 108 1.58 4.80 0.48
C ARG A 108 2.28 3.54 0.96
N ASP A 109 1.60 2.72 1.75
CA ASP A 109 2.12 1.43 2.22
C ASP A 109 2.38 0.50 1.04
N GLY A 110 1.44 0.39 0.09
CA GLY A 110 1.62 -0.39 -1.13
C GLY A 110 2.80 0.07 -1.98
N LEU A 111 3.03 1.40 -2.07
CA LEU A 111 4.20 1.95 -2.72
C LEU A 111 5.50 1.62 -1.99
N ALA A 112 5.52 1.70 -0.65
CA ALA A 112 6.69 1.36 0.15
C ALA A 112 7.08 -0.12 -0.03
N VAL A 113 6.09 -1.03 0.00
CA VAL A 113 6.29 -2.47 -0.26
C VAL A 113 6.85 -2.68 -1.66
N SER A 114 6.23 -2.10 -2.68
CA SER A 114 6.67 -2.25 -4.07
C SER A 114 8.10 -1.74 -4.30
N ARG A 115 8.48 -0.60 -3.70
CA ARG A 115 9.84 -0.08 -3.75
C ARG A 115 10.85 -0.99 -3.05
N ALA A 116 10.48 -1.56 -1.90
CA ALA A 116 11.33 -2.49 -1.18
C ALA A 116 11.58 -3.79 -1.98
N GLU A 117 10.54 -4.30 -2.63
CA GLU A 117 10.66 -5.47 -3.51
C GLU A 117 11.52 -5.17 -4.73
N GLN A 118 11.31 -4.04 -5.39
CA GLN A 118 12.14 -3.60 -6.51
C GLN A 118 13.62 -3.47 -6.11
N ALA A 119 13.90 -2.85 -4.97
CA ALA A 119 15.26 -2.73 -4.44
C ALA A 119 15.89 -4.11 -4.15
N LYS A 120 15.11 -5.07 -3.65
CA LYS A 120 15.57 -6.44 -3.41
C LYS A 120 15.92 -7.16 -4.70
N HIS A 121 15.11 -7.01 -5.76
CA HIS A 121 15.42 -7.57 -7.08
C HIS A 121 16.67 -6.93 -7.69
N GLN A 122 16.79 -5.60 -7.63
CA GLN A 122 17.97 -4.88 -8.10
C GLN A 122 19.24 -5.32 -7.37
N ALA A 123 19.19 -5.47 -6.04
CA ALA A 123 20.33 -5.96 -5.26
C ALA A 123 20.74 -7.39 -5.64
N ARG A 124 19.78 -8.26 -5.97
CA ARG A 124 20.07 -9.63 -6.46
C ARG A 124 20.71 -9.61 -7.83
N ILE A 125 20.17 -8.82 -8.77
CA ILE A 125 20.75 -8.66 -10.11
C ILE A 125 22.18 -8.14 -10.00
N GLU A 126 22.43 -7.15 -9.15
CA GLU A 126 23.77 -6.60 -8.96
C GLU A 126 24.74 -7.63 -8.38
N LYS A 127 24.30 -8.42 -7.40
CA LYS A 127 25.10 -9.53 -6.85
C LYS A 127 25.43 -10.58 -7.92
N LEU A 128 24.48 -10.92 -8.79
CA LEU A 128 24.70 -11.86 -9.89
C LEU A 128 25.68 -11.31 -10.92
N ARG A 129 25.58 -10.01 -11.28
CA ARG A 129 26.52 -9.32 -12.17
C ARG A 129 27.92 -9.25 -11.59
N GLN A 130 28.05 -8.96 -10.30
CA GLN A 130 29.35 -8.97 -9.63
C GLN A 130 29.98 -10.37 -9.70
N ARG A 131 29.21 -11.42 -9.42
CA ARG A 131 29.69 -12.80 -9.57
C ARG A 131 30.10 -13.13 -11.01
N GLN A 132 29.34 -12.65 -12.00
CA GLN A 132 29.68 -12.82 -13.42
C GLN A 132 31.00 -12.13 -13.77
N ALA A 133 31.23 -10.91 -13.25
CA ALA A 133 32.47 -10.18 -13.44
C ALA A 133 33.66 -10.92 -12.81
N ASP A 134 33.50 -11.46 -11.59
CA ASP A 134 34.54 -12.24 -10.92
C ASP A 134 34.94 -13.49 -11.74
N LEU A 135 33.96 -14.25 -12.23
CA LEU A 135 34.22 -15.44 -13.06
C LEU A 135 34.84 -15.07 -14.42
N THR A 136 34.45 -13.93 -15.00
CA THR A 136 35.06 -13.42 -16.23
C THR A 136 36.53 -13.04 -16.00
N GLY A 137 36.84 -12.45 -14.85
CA GLY A 137 38.22 -12.16 -14.42
C GLY A 137 39.04 -13.42 -14.20
N GLU A 138 38.47 -14.44 -13.55
CA GLU A 138 39.11 -15.75 -13.37
C GLU A 138 39.42 -16.42 -14.71
N ARG A 139 38.45 -16.41 -15.62
CA ARG A 139 38.62 -16.92 -16.99
C ARG A 139 39.74 -16.21 -17.74
N ALA A 140 39.78 -14.87 -17.68
CA ALA A 140 40.82 -14.08 -18.31
C ALA A 140 42.22 -14.38 -17.73
N ALA A 141 42.33 -14.58 -16.41
CA ALA A 141 43.58 -14.93 -15.75
C ALA A 141 44.09 -16.31 -16.18
N ILE A 142 43.22 -17.31 -16.32
CA ILE A 142 43.61 -18.64 -16.82
C ILE A 142 44.09 -18.54 -18.27
N ILE A 143 43.38 -17.79 -19.12
CA ILE A 143 43.78 -17.58 -20.52
C ILE A 143 45.14 -16.90 -20.62
N ALA A 144 45.39 -15.87 -19.81
CA ALA A 144 46.67 -15.16 -19.77
C ALA A 144 47.82 -16.09 -19.35
N ARG A 145 47.65 -16.84 -18.26
CA ARG A 145 48.62 -17.84 -17.79
C ARG A 145 48.99 -18.85 -18.87
N ARG A 146 48.00 -19.40 -19.58
CA ARG A 146 48.24 -20.32 -20.71
C ARG A 146 48.99 -19.67 -21.86
N ALA A 147 48.71 -18.40 -22.16
CA ALA A 147 49.42 -17.66 -23.19
C ALA A 147 50.90 -17.41 -22.84
N ASP A 148 51.20 -17.25 -21.56
CA ASP A 148 52.57 -17.10 -21.03
C ASP A 148 53.31 -18.44 -20.89
N GLY A 149 52.67 -19.57 -21.23
CA GLY A 149 53.24 -20.91 -21.12
C GLY A 149 53.28 -21.45 -19.69
N GLU A 150 52.64 -20.77 -18.74
CA GLU A 150 52.53 -21.16 -17.34
C GLU A 150 51.15 -21.80 -17.10
N GLY A 151 51.04 -23.13 -17.13
CA GLY A 151 49.76 -23.80 -16.89
C GLY A 151 49.78 -25.30 -17.10
N ASP A 152 48.69 -25.97 -16.67
CA ASP A 152 48.42 -27.37 -16.98
C ASP A 152 47.27 -27.40 -17.98
N ASP A 153 47.59 -27.71 -19.24
CA ASP A 153 46.64 -27.65 -20.35
C ASP A 153 45.36 -28.45 -20.12
N ALA A 154 45.45 -29.59 -19.41
CA ALA A 154 44.29 -30.44 -19.16
C ALA A 154 43.42 -29.87 -18.02
N ALA A 155 44.04 -29.47 -16.92
CA ALA A 155 43.33 -28.91 -15.77
C ALA A 155 42.72 -27.53 -16.08
N ASP A 156 43.45 -26.67 -16.79
CA ASP A 156 42.98 -25.36 -17.20
C ASP A 156 41.85 -25.46 -18.24
N ALA A 157 41.91 -26.42 -19.18
CA ALA A 157 40.81 -26.66 -20.12
C ALA A 157 39.53 -27.11 -19.40
N GLN A 158 39.64 -27.99 -18.41
CA GLN A 158 38.50 -28.41 -17.60
C GLN A 158 37.92 -27.25 -16.79
N ARG A 159 38.78 -26.40 -16.21
CA ARG A 159 38.32 -25.22 -15.46
C ARG A 159 37.63 -24.20 -16.35
N LEU A 160 38.16 -23.94 -17.55
CA LEU A 160 37.54 -23.03 -18.52
C LEU A 160 36.15 -23.51 -18.95
N SER A 161 35.98 -24.80 -19.20
CA SER A 161 34.66 -25.39 -19.54
C SER A 161 33.63 -25.18 -18.43
N LEU A 162 34.02 -25.38 -17.17
CA LEU A 162 33.15 -25.11 -16.01
C LEU A 162 32.81 -23.63 -15.88
N LEU A 163 33.78 -22.74 -16.09
CA LEU A 163 33.56 -21.29 -16.05
C LEU A 163 32.59 -20.83 -17.15
N ASP A 164 32.70 -21.38 -18.36
CA ASP A 164 31.79 -21.06 -19.47
C ASP A 164 30.35 -21.50 -19.15
N ALA A 165 30.16 -22.70 -18.58
CA ALA A 165 28.85 -23.17 -18.14
C ALA A 165 28.26 -22.33 -16.99
N ASP A 166 29.08 -21.94 -16.01
CA ASP A 166 28.67 -21.07 -14.90
C ASP A 166 28.29 -19.66 -15.40
N LEU A 167 29.03 -19.11 -16.37
CA LEU A 167 28.76 -17.81 -16.98
C LEU A 167 27.44 -17.83 -17.78
N GLU A 168 27.17 -18.90 -18.53
CA GLU A 168 25.90 -19.09 -19.24
C GLU A 168 24.73 -19.21 -18.25
N GLY A 169 24.89 -20.01 -17.20
CA GLY A 169 23.88 -20.14 -16.14
C GLY A 169 23.60 -18.82 -15.42
N LEU A 170 24.64 -18.04 -15.10
CA LEU A 170 24.48 -16.71 -14.50
C LEU A 170 23.78 -15.74 -15.44
N HIS A 171 24.09 -15.77 -16.73
CA HIS A 171 23.42 -14.93 -17.72
C HIS A 171 21.91 -15.23 -17.75
N GLN A 172 21.52 -16.51 -17.83
CA GLN A 172 20.12 -16.92 -17.78
C GLN A 172 19.43 -16.53 -16.46
N LEU A 173 20.14 -16.64 -15.33
CA LEU A 173 19.62 -16.22 -14.02
C LEU A 173 19.39 -14.72 -13.93
N ILE A 174 20.31 -13.90 -14.49
CA ILE A 174 20.17 -12.44 -14.55
C ILE A 174 18.96 -12.07 -15.42
N GLU A 175 18.81 -12.68 -16.59
CA GLU A 175 17.67 -12.43 -17.47
C GLU A 175 16.34 -12.84 -16.82
N ARG A 176 16.32 -13.98 -16.13
CA ARG A 176 15.15 -14.43 -15.38
C ARG A 176 14.80 -13.51 -14.21
N GLU A 177 15.78 -13.04 -13.43
CA GLU A 177 15.53 -12.10 -12.34
C GLU A 177 15.08 -10.73 -12.89
N ALA A 178 15.64 -10.27 -14.01
CA ALA A 178 15.27 -9.00 -14.66
C ALA A 178 13.86 -9.03 -15.30
N SER A 179 13.43 -10.18 -15.79
CA SER A 179 12.08 -10.39 -16.36
C SER A 179 11.03 -10.71 -15.29
N SER A 180 11.41 -11.30 -14.16
CA SER A 180 10.52 -11.56 -13.02
C SER A 180 10.40 -10.38 -12.06
N ALA A 181 11.31 -9.40 -12.13
CA ALA A 181 11.15 -8.15 -11.43
C ALA A 181 9.80 -7.52 -11.84
N PRO A 182 8.96 -7.09 -10.90
CA PRO A 182 7.70 -6.45 -11.23
C PRO A 182 7.97 -5.09 -11.88
N GLN A 183 8.17 -5.08 -13.20
CA GLN A 183 8.61 -3.91 -13.97
C GLN A 183 7.62 -2.74 -13.90
N ASN A 184 6.36 -3.00 -13.53
CA ASN A 184 5.29 -2.00 -13.52
C ASN A 184 4.70 -1.70 -12.13
N ASP A 185 5.12 -2.36 -11.06
CA ASP A 185 4.40 -2.25 -9.78
C ASP A 185 4.71 -0.94 -9.03
N ALA A 186 5.94 -0.42 -9.09
CA ALA A 186 6.28 0.82 -8.41
C ALA A 186 5.60 2.02 -9.06
N ALA A 187 5.68 2.15 -10.39
CA ALA A 187 5.02 3.23 -11.14
C ALA A 187 3.49 3.18 -11.01
N ARG A 188 2.91 1.97 -10.96
CA ARG A 188 1.47 1.79 -10.69
C ARG A 188 1.12 2.24 -9.28
N SER A 189 1.87 1.82 -8.26
CA SER A 189 1.66 2.23 -6.88
C SER A 189 1.83 3.75 -6.69
N GLU A 190 2.76 4.38 -7.40
CA GLU A 190 2.89 5.85 -7.42
C GLU A 190 1.64 6.54 -7.97
N ARG A 191 1.09 6.02 -9.08
CA ARG A 191 -0.19 6.53 -9.62
C ARG A 191 -1.32 6.36 -8.63
N MET A 192 -1.41 5.21 -7.95
CA MET A 192 -2.45 4.99 -6.92
C MET A 192 -2.36 5.99 -5.77
N VAL A 193 -1.14 6.35 -5.33
CA VAL A 193 -0.94 7.40 -4.32
C VAL A 193 -1.43 8.76 -4.85
N ALA A 194 -1.06 9.11 -6.08
CA ALA A 194 -1.45 10.38 -6.69
C ALA A 194 -2.98 10.47 -6.89
N GLU A 195 -3.61 9.39 -7.34
CA GLU A 195 -5.08 9.28 -7.49
C GLU A 195 -5.80 9.42 -6.16
N ALA A 196 -5.32 8.74 -5.11
CA ALA A 196 -5.90 8.84 -3.77
C ALA A 196 -5.79 10.27 -3.19
N GLN A 197 -4.66 10.94 -3.42
CA GLN A 197 -4.46 12.34 -3.02
C GLN A 197 -5.35 13.30 -3.81
N ALA A 198 -5.47 13.09 -5.13
CA ALA A 198 -6.35 13.89 -5.98
C ALA A 198 -7.81 13.76 -5.53
N ALA A 199 -8.27 12.54 -5.21
CA ALA A 199 -9.61 12.29 -4.70
C ALA A 199 -9.85 12.99 -3.35
N PHE A 200 -8.89 12.91 -2.42
CA PHE A 200 -8.98 13.61 -1.12
C PHE A 200 -9.06 15.12 -1.29
N ASN A 201 -8.22 15.71 -2.13
CA ASN A 201 -8.21 17.14 -2.41
C ASN A 201 -9.49 17.61 -3.11
N ALA A 202 -10.05 16.79 -4.01
CA ALA A 202 -11.33 17.07 -4.65
C ALA A 202 -12.48 17.05 -3.65
N ALA A 203 -12.48 16.10 -2.72
CA ALA A 203 -13.46 16.04 -1.63
C ALA A 203 -13.35 17.28 -0.73
N LEU A 204 -12.14 17.67 -0.33
CA LEU A 204 -11.89 18.89 0.45
C LEU A 204 -12.47 20.14 -0.22
N ARG A 205 -12.21 20.34 -1.52
CA ARG A 205 -12.74 21.48 -2.28
C ARG A 205 -14.26 21.45 -2.36
N THR A 206 -14.84 20.28 -2.57
CA THR A 206 -16.30 20.12 -2.65
C THR A 206 -16.95 20.48 -1.31
N GLU A 207 -16.35 20.04 -0.22
CA GLU A 207 -16.82 20.32 1.13
C GLU A 207 -16.66 21.81 1.51
N GLU A 208 -15.55 22.42 1.12
CA GLU A 208 -15.32 23.87 1.28
C GLU A 208 -16.40 24.69 0.57
N ILE A 209 -16.72 24.35 -0.68
CA ILE A 209 -17.80 24.99 -1.44
C ILE A 209 -19.15 24.80 -0.73
N ALA A 210 -19.44 23.59 -0.25
CA ALA A 210 -20.69 23.29 0.44
C ALA A 210 -20.83 24.09 1.74
N CYS A 211 -19.76 24.21 2.51
CA CYS A 211 -19.72 25.00 3.73
C CYS A 211 -19.90 26.49 3.46
N LEU A 212 -19.13 27.06 2.52
CA LEU A 212 -19.25 28.47 2.16
C LEU A 212 -20.66 28.81 1.65
N ARG A 213 -21.26 27.94 0.83
CA ARG A 213 -22.65 28.10 0.39
C ARG A 213 -23.64 28.11 1.55
N THR A 214 -23.47 27.21 2.51
CA THR A 214 -24.31 27.15 3.72
C THR A 214 -24.14 28.41 4.57
N LEU A 215 -22.91 28.93 4.66
CA LEU A 215 -22.62 30.17 5.37
C LEU A 215 -23.31 31.37 4.73
N VAL A 216 -23.31 31.46 3.39
CA VAL A 216 -24.04 32.49 2.65
C VAL A 216 -25.53 32.45 3.01
N TYR A 217 -26.17 31.27 2.97
CA TYR A 217 -27.59 31.15 3.33
C TYR A 217 -27.87 31.59 4.79
N ARG A 218 -26.98 31.28 5.74
CA ARG A 218 -27.13 31.74 7.13
C ARG A 218 -27.01 33.25 7.27
N ILE A 219 -26.08 33.86 6.53
CA ILE A 219 -25.92 35.33 6.49
C ILE A 219 -27.17 35.97 5.88
N GLU A 220 -27.67 35.45 4.76
CA GLU A 220 -28.88 35.95 4.10
C GLU A 220 -30.09 35.86 5.02
N GLU A 221 -30.31 34.73 5.69
CA GLU A 221 -31.41 34.56 6.64
C GLU A 221 -31.31 35.56 7.81
N SER A 222 -30.09 35.78 8.33
CA SER A 222 -29.84 36.75 9.40
C SER A 222 -30.12 38.19 8.95
N LEU A 223 -29.69 38.55 7.74
CA LEU A 223 -29.96 39.86 7.15
C LEU A 223 -31.46 40.09 6.94
N VAL A 224 -32.19 39.08 6.44
CA VAL A 224 -33.65 39.15 6.27
C VAL A 224 -34.35 39.34 7.61
N LYS A 225 -33.93 38.61 8.66
CA LYS A 225 -34.46 38.77 10.03
C LYS A 225 -34.24 40.18 10.56
N VAL A 226 -33.03 40.72 10.44
CA VAL A 226 -32.71 42.09 10.88
C VAL A 226 -33.49 43.14 10.09
N ALA A 227 -33.56 43.00 8.76
CA ALA A 227 -34.32 43.91 7.89
C ALA A 227 -35.82 43.90 8.22
N THR A 228 -36.38 42.72 8.53
CA THR A 228 -37.78 42.57 8.93
C THR A 228 -38.04 43.26 10.27
N ASN A 229 -37.16 43.08 11.26
CA ASN A 229 -37.26 43.75 12.55
C ASN A 229 -37.13 45.27 12.42
N LEU A 230 -36.22 45.76 11.58
CA LEU A 230 -36.08 47.18 11.28
C LEU A 230 -37.38 47.74 10.70
N ALA A 231 -37.96 47.09 9.69
CA ALA A 231 -39.20 47.53 9.06
C ALA A 231 -40.41 47.55 10.01
N ALA A 232 -40.38 46.76 11.08
CA ALA A 232 -41.43 46.71 12.10
C ALA A 232 -41.38 47.88 13.11
N ILE A 233 -40.28 48.66 13.14
CA ILE A 233 -40.15 49.81 14.05
C ILE A 233 -41.10 50.95 13.59
N PRO A 234 -41.99 51.46 14.46
CA PRO A 234 -42.90 52.55 14.09
C PRO A 234 -42.16 53.82 13.66
N GLY A 235 -42.63 54.46 12.59
CA GLY A 235 -42.09 55.73 12.09
C GLY A 235 -40.92 55.61 11.09
N ILE A 236 -40.47 54.38 10.78
CA ILE A 236 -39.46 54.16 9.73
C ILE A 236 -40.03 54.48 8.34
N ARG A 237 -39.33 55.36 7.60
CA ARG A 237 -39.70 55.74 6.24
C ARG A 237 -39.20 54.69 5.25
N ALA A 238 -39.81 54.62 4.06
CA ALA A 238 -39.43 53.65 3.03
C ALA A 238 -37.95 53.76 2.59
N GLN A 239 -37.39 54.97 2.61
CA GLN A 239 -35.99 55.25 2.29
C GLN A 239 -34.99 54.70 3.33
N ASP A 240 -35.45 54.46 4.57
CA ASP A 240 -34.62 53.98 5.68
C ASP A 240 -34.70 52.44 5.83
N ARG A 241 -35.44 51.76 4.93
CA ARG A 241 -35.51 50.29 4.87
C ARG A 241 -34.22 49.74 4.26
N TYR A 242 -33.83 48.54 4.67
CA TYR A 242 -32.66 47.87 4.11
C TYR A 242 -32.79 47.71 2.60
N GLN A 243 -31.76 48.17 1.89
CA GLN A 243 -31.57 47.93 0.46
C GLN A 243 -30.23 47.22 0.27
N PRO A 244 -30.18 46.07 -0.42
CA PRO A 244 -28.92 45.39 -0.69
C PRO A 244 -27.95 46.33 -1.43
N SER A 245 -26.69 46.30 -1.05
CA SER A 245 -25.66 47.11 -1.71
C SER A 245 -25.57 46.77 -3.20
N PRO A 246 -25.11 47.70 -4.06
CA PRO A 246 -24.88 47.41 -5.48
C PRO A 246 -23.94 46.22 -5.71
N VAL A 247 -22.98 46.00 -4.79
CA VAL A 247 -22.02 44.90 -4.84
C VAL A 247 -22.71 43.55 -4.61
N ILE A 248 -23.58 43.45 -3.59
CA ILE A 248 -24.37 42.23 -3.32
C ILE A 248 -25.30 41.94 -4.50
N ARG A 249 -25.97 42.98 -5.03
CA ARG A 249 -26.84 42.83 -6.22
C ARG A 249 -26.08 42.31 -7.43
N LYS A 250 -24.89 42.86 -7.72
CA LYS A 250 -24.05 42.40 -8.83
C LYS A 250 -23.61 40.95 -8.64
N ALA A 251 -23.11 40.60 -7.45
CA ALA A 251 -22.68 39.24 -7.14
C ALA A 251 -23.82 38.20 -7.29
N SER A 252 -25.05 38.55 -6.90
CA SER A 252 -26.23 37.68 -7.05
C SER A 252 -26.70 37.50 -8.50
N LEU A 253 -26.40 38.46 -9.38
CA LEU A 253 -26.76 38.41 -10.80
C LEU A 253 -25.71 37.64 -11.62
N ASP A 254 -24.42 37.83 -11.31
CA ASP A 254 -23.32 37.14 -11.98
C ASP A 254 -23.32 35.63 -11.69
N SER A 255 -23.98 35.16 -10.61
CA SER A 255 -24.16 33.74 -10.28
C SER A 255 -25.30 33.02 -11.02
N LEU A 256 -26.08 33.74 -11.85
CA LEU A 256 -27.22 33.21 -12.62
C LEU A 256 -26.93 33.04 -14.12
N LEU A 257 -25.71 33.35 -14.57
CA LEU A 257 -25.22 33.20 -15.94
C LEU A 257 -24.13 32.13 -16.01
#